data_AF-A0A5K1D3W2-F1
#
_entry.id   AF-A0A5K1D3W2-F1
#
_cell.length_a   1.000
_cell.length_b   1.000
_cell.length_c   1.000
_cell.angle_alpha   90.00
_cell.angle_beta   90.00
_cell.angle_gamma   90.00
#
_symmetry.space_group_name_H-M   'P 1'
#
loop_
_entity.id
_entity.type
_entity.pdbx_description
1 polymer ?
#
loop_
_entity_poly.entity_id
_entity_poly.type
_entity_poly.pdbx_seq_one_letter_code
_entity_poly.pdbx_strand_id
1 'polypeptide(L)' 'VYYELDEERKKVGAKDIAICRVEQLCPFPYDLIQRELKRYP' A
#
# COMPACT_ATOMS: atom_id res chain seq x y z
N VAL A 1 4.16 2.46 11.89
CA VAL A 1 3.08 1.81 11.10
C VAL A 1 3.55 1.10 9.83
N TYR A 2 3.98 1.78 8.74
CA TYR A 2 4.33 1.07 7.49
C TYR A 2 5.38 -0.04 7.69
N TYR A 3 6.47 0.27 8.41
CA TYR A 3 7.52 -0.71 8.67
C TYR A 3 7.04 -1.88 9.53
N GLU A 4 6.21 -1.63 10.55
CA GLU A 4 5.61 -2.69 11.38
C GLU A 4 4.73 -3.62 10.53
N LEU A 5 3.93 -3.07 9.60
CA LEU A 5 3.08 -3.84 8.71
C LEU A 5 3.89 -4.68 7.71
N ASP A 6 4.97 -4.11 7.15
CA ASP A 6 5.84 -4.85 6.23
C ASP A 6 6.63 -5.96 6.95
N GLU A 7 7.11 -5.69 8.18
CA GLU A 7 7.74 -6.71 9.02
C GLU A 7 6.78 -7.84 9.35
N GLU A 8 5.54 -7.53 9.74
CA GLU A 8 4.55 -8.55 10.06
C GLU A 8 4.17 -9.37 8.83
N ARG A 9 3.94 -8.73 7.69
CA ARG A 9 3.70 -9.41 6.41
C ARG A 9 4.82 -10.39 6.06
N LYS A 10 6.07 -10.00 6.29
CA LYS A 10 7.25 -10.87 6.09
C LYS A 10 7.27 -12.04 7.06
N LYS A 11 6.96 -11.83 8.35
CA LYS A 11 6.90 -12.90 9.37
C LYS A 11 5.86 -13.96 9.04
N VAL A 12 4.67 -13.55 8.60
CA VAL A 12 3.59 -14.49 8.24
C VAL A 12 3.72 -15.05 6.82
N GLY A 13 4.68 -14.55 6.02
CA GLY A 13 4.92 -15.01 4.66
C GLY A 13 3.77 -14.70 3.68
N ALA A 14 2.94 -13.72 3.98
CA ALA A 14 1.77 -13.36 3.16
C ALA A 14 2.22 -12.74 1.82
N LYS A 15 1.63 -13.22 0.73
CA LYS A 15 1.93 -12.80 -0.66
C LYS A 15 0.72 -12.20 -1.39
N ASP A 16 -0.44 -12.31 -0.76
CA ASP A 16 -1.76 -11.86 -1.23
C ASP A 16 -2.09 -10.43 -0.80
N ILE A 17 -1.23 -9.80 0.01
CA ILE A 17 -1.43 -8.45 0.55
C ILE A 17 -0.35 -7.49 0.03
N ALA A 18 -0.80 -6.42 -0.63
CA ALA A 18 0.01 -5.27 -1.01
C ALA A 18 -0.14 -4.14 0.02
N ILE A 19 0.97 -3.56 0.46
CA ILE A 19 1.00 -2.43 1.40
C ILE A 19 1.43 -1.18 0.62
N CYS A 20 0.52 -0.23 0.44
CA CYS A 20 0.77 1.03 -0.27
C CYS A 20 0.80 2.20 0.71
N ARG A 21 1.69 3.18 0.48
CA ARG A 21 1.76 4.42 1.27
C ARG A 21 1.10 5.57 0.53
N VAL A 22 0.30 6.35 1.24
CA VAL A 22 -0.23 7.63 0.76
C VAL A 22 0.54 8.74 1.44
N GLU A 23 1.56 9.26 0.77
CA GLU A 23 2.48 10.25 1.37
C GLU A 23 1.89 11.67 1.43
N GLN A 24 0.99 12.00 0.51
CA GLN A 24 0.25 13.27 0.50
C GLN A 24 -1.22 13.00 0.79
N LEU A 25 -1.75 13.58 1.87
CA LEU A 25 -3.16 13.46 2.23
C LEU A 25 -4.03 14.58 1.65
N CYS A 26 -3.45 15.76 1.44
CA CYS A 26 -4.17 16.92 0.92
C CYS A 26 -3.32 17.75 -0.06
N PRO A 27 -3.86 18.15 -1.22
CA PRO A 27 -5.13 17.65 -1.78
C PRO A 27 -5.06 16.13 -2.01
N PHE A 28 -6.20 15.46 -1.86
CA PHE A 28 -6.24 13.99 -1.93
C PHE A 28 -5.78 13.50 -3.31
N PRO A 29 -4.80 12.58 -3.39
CA PRO A 29 -4.15 12.23 -4.65
C PRO A 29 -4.90 11.13 -5.42
N TYR A 30 -6.09 11.46 -5.93
CA TYR A 30 -6.96 10.50 -6.65
C TYR A 30 -6.26 9.79 -7.82
N ASP A 31 -5.56 10.54 -8.67
CA ASP A 31 -4.90 9.98 -9.86
C ASP A 31 -3.81 8.96 -9.51
N LEU A 32 -3.03 9.24 -8.46
CA LEU A 32 -1.95 8.37 -8.00
C LEU A 32 -2.51 7.08 -7.40
N ILE A 33 -3.58 7.20 -6.59
CA ILE A 33 -4.24 6.04 -5.98
C ILE A 33 -4.89 5.17 -7.04
N GLN A 34 -5.62 5.75 -8.00
CA GLN A 34 -6.27 5.00 -9.06
C GLN A 34 -5.26 4.26 -9.94
N ARG A 35 -4.11 4.88 -10.24
CA ARG A 35 -3.03 4.22 -10.98
C ARG A 35 -2.44 3.03 -10.22
N GLU A 36 -2.25 3.16 -8.91
CA GLU A 36 -1.72 2.08 -8.08
C GLU A 36 -2.70 0.91 -7.95
N LEU A 37 -4.00 1.19 -7.76
CA LEU A 37 -5.04 0.16 -7.67
C LEU A 37 -5.17 -0.67 -8.94
N LYS A 38 -4.98 -0.08 -10.13
CA LYS A 38 -5.00 -0.80 -11.42
C LYS A 38 -3.91 -1.87 -11.56
N ARG A 39 -2.90 -1.89 -10.67
CA ARG A 39 -1.85 -2.92 -10.67
C ARG A 39 -2.30 -4.25 -10.07
N TYR A 40 -3.44 -4.26 -9.37
CA TYR A 40 -4.00 -5.42 -8.68
C TYR A 40 -5.42 -5.70 -9.22
N PRO A 41 -5.54 -6.43 -10.35
CA PRO A 41 -6.83 -6.72 -11.00
C PRO A 41 -7.72 -7.66 -10.19
#